data_AF-A0A1I3DTG0-F1
#
_entry.id   AF-A0A1I3DTG0-F1
#
_cell.length_a   1.000
_cell.length_b   1.000
_cell.length_c   1.000
_cell.angle_alpha   90.00
_cell.angle_beta   90.00
_cell.angle_gamma   90.00
#
_symmetry.space_group_name_H-M   'P 1'
#
loop_
_entity.id
_entity.type
_entity.pdbx_description
1 polymer ?
#
loop_
_entity_poly.entity_id
_entity_poly.type
_entity_poly.pdbx_seq_one_letter_code
_entity_poly.pdbx_strand_id
1 'polypeptide(L)'
;MKDRRVVSLERVLSRRKTLDRKLNDALLALRGERQALEGAVAECRNAADQQAEVVAEQDRKLDEMMGQAFSPDAYLRLREHQLAMGERHAQLQNETARAVAQVESKQAEIDQSRAKIVQNRARIDIYGERRDKLCLAINTAIEDAQDEEASESRRPGPRPF
;
A
#
# COMPACT_ATOMS: atom_id res chain seq x y z
N MET A 1 -6.29 -37.49 -22.39
CA MET A 1 -5.54 -37.08 -21.17
C MET A 1 -5.19 -35.59 -21.30
N LYS A 2 -5.43 -34.73 -20.30
CA LYS A 2 -5.05 -33.30 -20.40
C LYS A 2 -3.53 -33.16 -20.45
N ASP A 3 -3.02 -32.27 -21.32
CA ASP A 3 -1.58 -32.01 -21.45
C ASP A 3 -1.02 -31.51 -20.10
N ARG A 4 0.04 -32.18 -19.62
CA ARG A 4 0.70 -31.88 -18.34
C ARG A 4 1.21 -30.43 -18.29
N ARG A 5 1.61 -29.86 -19.43
CA ARG A 5 2.08 -28.48 -19.56
C ARG A 5 0.94 -27.49 -19.30
N VAL A 6 -0.25 -27.73 -19.86
CA VAL A 6 -1.45 -26.91 -19.60
C VAL A 6 -1.83 -26.96 -18.12
N VAL A 7 -1.88 -28.16 -17.53
CA VAL A 7 -2.20 -28.34 -16.10
C VAL A 7 -1.19 -27.61 -15.20
N SER A 8 0.10 -27.62 -15.57
CA SER A 8 1.12 -26.90 -14.82
C SER A 8 0.90 -25.37 -14.84
N LEU A 9 0.53 -24.81 -16.00
CA LEU A 9 0.23 -23.38 -16.14
C LEU A 9 -1.04 -22.99 -15.38
N GLU A 10 -2.10 -23.81 -15.44
CA GLU A 10 -3.32 -23.60 -14.67
C GLU A 10 -3.04 -23.55 -13.15
N ARG A 11 -2.17 -24.45 -12.64
CA ARG A 11 -1.75 -24.44 -11.23
C ARG A 11 -0.98 -23.17 -10.88
N VAL A 12 -0.07 -22.72 -11.73
CA VAL A 12 0.67 -21.45 -11.52
C VAL A 12 -0.29 -20.27 -11.52
N LEU A 13 -1.21 -20.20 -12.48
CA LEU A 13 -2.23 -19.15 -12.56
C LEU A 13 -3.14 -19.12 -11.32
N SER A 14 -3.58 -20.29 -10.85
CA SER A 14 -4.38 -20.40 -9.63
C SER A 14 -3.63 -19.84 -8.41
N ARG A 15 -2.36 -20.24 -8.22
CA ARG A 15 -1.51 -19.71 -7.15
C ARG A 15 -1.32 -18.20 -7.25
N ARG A 16 -1.11 -17.67 -8.46
CA ARG A 16 -0.92 -16.23 -8.71
C ARG A 16 -2.19 -15.42 -8.44
N LYS A 17 -3.38 -15.95 -8.78
CA LYS A 17 -4.67 -15.33 -8.46
C LYS A 17 -4.92 -15.30 -6.95
N THR A 18 -4.59 -16.38 -6.25
CA THR A 18 -4.65 -16.41 -4.77
C THR A 18 -3.69 -15.40 -4.15
N LEU A 19 -2.47 -15.30 -4.70
CA LEU A 19 -1.51 -14.28 -4.27
C LEU A 19 -2.03 -12.86 -4.53
N ASP A 20 -2.70 -12.61 -5.67
CA ASP A 20 -3.29 -11.30 -5.97
C ASP A 20 -4.30 -10.89 -4.89
N ARG A 21 -5.20 -11.80 -4.50
CA ARG A 21 -6.16 -11.55 -3.40
C ARG A 21 -5.44 -11.19 -2.11
N LYS A 22 -4.46 -12.01 -1.70
CA LYS A 22 -3.66 -11.75 -0.48
C LYS A 22 -2.94 -10.40 -0.52
N LEU A 23 -2.40 -10.00 -1.66
CA LEU A 23 -1.74 -8.69 -1.82
C LEU A 23 -2.75 -7.54 -1.70
N ASN A 24 -3.96 -7.69 -2.24
CA ASN A 24 -5.01 -6.68 -2.10
C ASN A 24 -5.53 -6.59 -0.66
N ASP A 25 -5.70 -7.72 0.03
CA ASP A 25 -6.09 -7.74 1.45
C ASP A 25 -5.01 -7.06 2.32
N ALA A 26 -3.74 -7.36 2.08
CA ALA A 26 -2.62 -6.70 2.76
C ALA A 26 -2.55 -5.19 2.45
N LEU A 27 -2.81 -4.79 1.19
CA LEU A 27 -2.89 -3.37 0.82
C LEU A 27 -4.04 -2.65 1.53
N LEU A 28 -5.18 -3.31 1.72
CA LEU A 28 -6.30 -2.75 2.48
C LEU A 28 -5.93 -2.55 3.95
N ALA A 29 -5.27 -3.53 4.57
CA ALA A 29 -4.77 -3.41 5.94
C ALA A 29 -3.80 -2.22 6.09
N LEU A 30 -2.82 -2.10 5.18
CA LEU A 30 -1.87 -0.97 5.17
C LEU A 30 -2.56 0.40 5.05
N ARG A 31 -3.64 0.49 4.25
CA ARG A 31 -4.44 1.72 4.15
C ARG A 31 -5.16 2.05 5.45
N GLY A 32 -5.72 1.03 6.12
CA GLY A 32 -6.33 1.19 7.44
C GLY A 32 -5.32 1.68 8.48
N GLU A 33 -4.12 1.09 8.51
CA GLU A 33 -3.02 1.53 9.39
C GLU A 33 -2.61 2.98 9.10
N ARG A 34 -2.45 3.36 7.82
CA ARG A 34 -2.11 4.73 7.44
C ARG A 34 -3.20 5.72 7.90
N GLN A 35 -4.47 5.38 7.72
CA GLN A 35 -5.59 6.22 8.15
C GLN A 35 -5.62 6.40 9.67
N ALA A 36 -5.31 5.35 10.44
CA ALA A 36 -5.20 5.46 11.89
C ALA A 36 -4.06 6.40 12.32
N LEU A 37 -2.91 6.32 11.64
CA LEU A 37 -1.78 7.23 11.88
C LEU A 37 -2.10 8.68 11.47
N GLU A 38 -2.82 8.89 10.37
CA GLU A 38 -3.30 10.22 9.97
C GLU A 38 -4.21 10.83 11.06
N GLY A 39 -5.05 10.02 11.70
CA GLY A 39 -5.84 10.41 12.87
C GLY A 39 -4.95 10.83 14.05
N ALA A 40 -3.93 10.03 14.39
CA ALA A 40 -2.98 10.36 15.45
C ALA A 40 -2.20 11.66 15.16
N VAL A 41 -1.81 11.90 13.89
CA VAL A 41 -1.17 13.17 13.49
C VAL A 41 -2.10 14.36 13.73
N ALA A 42 -3.39 14.22 13.41
CA ALA A 42 -4.36 15.29 13.66
C ALA A 42 -4.51 15.58 15.16
N GLU A 43 -4.55 14.53 16.00
CA GLU A 43 -4.59 14.68 17.45
C GLU A 43 -3.33 15.38 18.01
N CYS A 44 -2.15 14.97 17.57
CA CYS A 44 -0.88 15.61 17.97
C CYS A 44 -0.83 17.09 17.55
N ARG A 45 -1.30 17.43 16.34
CA ARG A 45 -1.38 18.81 15.86
C ARG A 45 -2.31 19.64 16.72
N ASN A 46 -3.52 19.14 16.98
CA ASN A 46 -4.49 19.83 17.83
C ASN A 46 -3.93 20.09 19.23
N ALA A 47 -3.21 19.11 19.81
CA ALA A 47 -2.56 19.28 21.11
C ALA A 47 -1.43 20.33 21.06
N ALA A 48 -0.62 20.33 20.01
CA ALA A 48 0.44 21.32 19.80
C ALA A 48 -0.14 22.74 19.65
N ASP A 49 -1.23 22.89 18.90
CA ASP A 49 -1.92 24.16 18.67
C ASP A 49 -2.54 24.71 19.97
N GLN A 50 -3.23 23.87 20.74
CA GLN A 50 -3.74 24.24 22.07
C GLN A 50 -2.61 24.68 23.01
N GLN A 51 -1.48 23.97 22.99
CA GLN A 51 -0.33 24.34 23.80
C GLN A 51 0.31 25.66 23.32
N ALA A 52 0.27 25.96 22.03
CA ALA A 52 0.75 27.24 21.50
C ALA A 52 -0.09 28.41 22.02
N GLU A 53 -1.42 28.25 22.10
CA GLU A 53 -2.31 29.25 22.70
C GLU A 53 -1.98 29.50 24.17
N VAL A 54 -1.70 28.43 24.94
CA VAL A 54 -1.27 28.55 26.34
C VAL A 54 0.04 29.32 26.46
N VAL A 55 1.02 29.04 25.60
CA VAL A 55 2.30 29.78 25.58
C VAL A 55 2.07 31.26 25.27
N ALA A 56 1.27 31.57 24.24
CA ALA A 56 0.93 32.95 23.87
C ALA A 56 0.16 33.70 24.99
N GLU A 57 -0.65 32.99 25.79
CA GLU A 57 -1.25 33.56 27.00
C GLU A 57 -0.22 33.87 28.09
N GLN A 58 0.79 33.02 28.29
CA GLN A 58 1.85 33.31 29.26
C GLN A 58 2.71 34.49 28.80
N ASP A 59 2.99 34.59 27.51
CA ASP A 59 3.73 35.71 26.91
C ASP A 59 2.99 37.03 27.15
N ARG A 60 1.68 37.07 26.88
CA ARG A 60 0.84 38.24 27.17
C ARG A 60 0.85 38.61 28.66
N LYS A 61 0.75 37.64 29.56
CA LYS A 61 0.81 37.89 31.01
C LYS A 61 2.14 38.48 31.45
N LEU A 62 3.25 38.04 30.84
CA LEU A 62 4.58 38.61 31.11
C LEU A 62 4.68 40.05 30.60
N ASP A 63 4.20 40.32 29.39
CA ASP A 63 4.20 41.66 28.81
C ASP A 63 3.35 42.64 29.64
N GLU A 64 2.16 42.22 30.08
CA GLU A 64 1.30 43.00 30.98
C GLU A 64 1.97 43.28 32.33
N MET A 65 2.65 42.28 32.91
CA MET A 65 3.36 42.43 34.19
C MET A 65 4.51 43.43 34.08
N MET A 66 5.25 43.41 32.97
CA MET A 66 6.35 44.35 32.71
C MET A 66 5.87 45.81 32.53
N GLY A 67 4.58 46.02 32.25
CA GLY A 67 3.96 47.35 32.16
C GLY A 67 3.55 47.97 33.50
N GLN A 68 3.70 47.25 34.62
CA GLN A 68 3.24 47.68 35.95
C GLN A 68 4.33 47.50 37.02
N ALA A 69 4.12 48.00 38.23
CA ALA A 69 4.98 47.67 39.36
C ALA A 69 4.76 46.20 39.76
N PHE A 70 5.80 45.37 39.70
CA PHE A 70 5.71 43.94 40.00
C PHE A 70 6.77 43.51 41.03
N SER A 71 6.50 42.38 41.70
CA SER A 71 7.48 41.73 42.57
C SER A 71 8.42 40.84 41.74
N PRO A 72 9.75 40.91 41.94
CA PRO A 72 10.71 40.03 41.28
C PRO A 72 10.36 38.54 41.39
N ASP A 73 9.88 38.09 42.55
CA ASP A 73 9.52 36.68 42.77
C ASP A 73 8.28 36.25 41.97
N ALA A 74 7.36 37.18 41.69
CA ALA A 74 6.20 36.90 40.86
C ALA A 74 6.60 36.77 39.39
N TYR A 75 7.52 37.63 38.93
CA TYR A 75 8.09 37.56 37.59
C TYR A 75 8.86 36.27 37.35
N LEU A 76 9.75 35.87 38.27
CA LEU A 76 10.55 34.65 38.14
C LEU A 76 9.66 33.41 38.01
N ARG A 77 8.62 33.28 38.86
CA ARG A 77 7.66 32.18 38.77
C ARG A 77 6.90 32.13 37.45
N LEU A 78 6.47 33.29 36.94
CA LEU A 78 5.78 33.35 35.66
C LEU A 78 6.73 32.99 34.50
N ARG A 79 7.99 33.42 34.57
CA ARG A 79 9.02 33.10 33.57
C ARG A 79 9.38 31.62 33.57
N GLU A 80 9.53 31.00 34.73
CA GLU A 80 9.74 29.54 34.86
C GLU A 80 8.56 28.76 34.26
N HIS A 81 7.33 29.19 34.58
CA HIS A 81 6.14 28.57 34.03
C HIS A 81 6.06 28.70 32.50
N GLN A 82 6.37 29.87 31.95
CA GLN A 82 6.43 30.10 30.49
C GLN A 82 7.46 29.17 29.83
N LEU A 83 8.66 29.03 30.41
CA LEU A 83 9.68 28.12 29.90
C LEU A 83 9.19 26.67 29.88
N ALA A 84 8.58 26.19 30.98
CA ALA A 84 8.02 24.85 31.04
C ALA A 84 6.91 24.62 30.00
N MET A 85 6.05 25.61 29.76
CA MET A 85 5.02 25.54 28.71
C MET A 85 5.62 25.54 27.29
N GLY A 86 6.69 26.30 27.08
CA GLY A 86 7.45 26.31 25.82
C GLY A 86 8.16 24.98 25.55
N GLU A 87 8.77 24.38 26.56
CA GLU A 87 9.37 23.04 26.48
C GLU A 87 8.32 21.98 26.11
N ARG A 88 7.15 22.03 26.74
CA ARG A 88 6.04 21.14 26.42
C ARG A 88 5.55 21.34 24.97
N HIS A 89 5.46 22.58 24.50
CA HIS A 89 5.11 22.87 23.11
C HIS A 89 6.12 22.26 22.14
N ALA A 90 7.42 22.43 22.40
CA ALA A 90 8.48 21.84 21.59
C ALA A 90 8.44 20.30 21.58
N GLN A 91 8.10 19.67 22.71
CA GLN A 91 7.90 18.22 22.78
C GLN A 91 6.74 17.76 21.87
N LEU A 92 5.59 18.43 21.92
CA LEU A 92 4.43 18.12 21.06
C LEU A 92 4.72 18.35 19.57
N GLN A 93 5.52 19.36 19.23
CA GLN A 93 5.97 19.57 17.85
C GLN A 93 6.86 18.42 17.37
N ASN A 94 7.78 17.94 18.22
CA ASN A 94 8.62 16.79 17.90
C ASN A 94 7.81 15.49 17.75
N GLU A 95 6.81 15.28 18.60
CA GLU A 95 5.88 14.15 18.48
C GLU A 95 5.08 14.22 17.18
N THR A 96 4.58 15.41 16.83
CA THR A 96 3.90 15.65 15.55
C THR A 96 4.79 15.32 14.37
N ALA A 97 6.05 15.78 14.37
CA ALA A 97 7.00 15.50 13.30
C ALA A 97 7.27 13.98 13.17
N ARG A 98 7.42 13.27 14.29
CA ARG A 98 7.60 11.81 14.30
C ARG A 98 6.36 11.09 13.75
N ALA A 99 5.16 11.51 14.14
CA ALA A 99 3.92 10.92 13.66
C ALA A 99 3.74 11.15 12.15
N VAL A 100 4.08 12.34 11.63
CA VAL A 100 4.08 12.63 10.19
C VAL A 100 5.06 11.71 9.45
N ALA A 101 6.29 11.54 9.95
CA ALA A 101 7.27 10.64 9.35
C ALA A 101 6.78 9.18 9.31
N GLN A 102 6.00 8.73 10.31
CA GLN A 102 5.39 7.41 10.31
C GLN A 102 4.33 7.26 9.21
N VAL A 103 3.49 8.29 8.99
CA VAL A 103 2.51 8.31 7.89
C VAL A 103 3.23 8.23 6.53
N GLU A 104 4.30 9.00 6.34
CA GLU A 104 5.10 8.98 5.12
C GLU A 104 5.75 7.61 4.87
N SER A 105 6.31 7.00 5.92
CA SER A 105 6.84 5.64 5.86
C SER A 105 5.78 4.63 5.42
N LYS A 106 4.58 4.70 6.00
CA LYS A 106 3.46 3.83 5.61
C LYS A 106 2.98 4.09 4.19
N GLN A 107 3.04 5.33 3.72
CA GLN A 107 2.75 5.65 2.33
C GLN A 107 3.75 4.97 1.38
N ALA A 108 5.04 4.95 1.73
CA ALA A 108 6.04 4.22 0.94
C ALA A 108 5.79 2.70 0.92
N GLU A 109 5.37 2.10 2.04
CA GLU A 109 4.97 0.68 2.09
C GLU A 109 3.76 0.39 1.17
N ILE A 110 2.77 1.28 1.14
CA ILE A 110 1.60 1.18 0.25
C ILE A 110 2.03 1.21 -1.22
N ASP A 111 2.92 2.12 -1.59
CA ASP A 111 3.37 2.25 -2.98
C ASP A 111 4.20 1.04 -3.43
N GLN A 112 5.04 0.50 -2.55
CA GLN A 112 5.72 -0.78 -2.80
C GLN A 112 4.71 -1.94 -2.95
N SER A 113 3.66 -1.98 -2.13
CA SER A 113 2.61 -3.02 -2.23
C SER A 113 1.84 -2.91 -3.56
N ARG A 114 1.50 -1.69 -3.99
CA ARG A 114 0.91 -1.42 -5.31
C ARG A 114 1.79 -1.93 -6.45
N ALA A 115 3.09 -1.67 -6.39
CA ALA A 115 4.04 -2.18 -7.39
C ALA A 115 4.06 -3.71 -7.43
N LYS A 116 4.04 -4.39 -6.28
CA LYS A 116 3.97 -5.86 -6.20
C LYS A 116 2.70 -6.41 -6.84
N ILE A 117 1.55 -5.76 -6.63
CA ILE A 117 0.28 -6.15 -7.26
C ILE A 117 0.37 -6.03 -8.78
N VAL A 118 0.85 -4.90 -9.29
CA VAL A 118 1.01 -4.67 -10.74
C VAL A 118 1.92 -5.73 -11.36
N GLN A 119 3.08 -6.02 -10.74
CA GLN A 119 3.98 -7.06 -11.20
C GLN A 119 3.35 -8.46 -11.18
N ASN A 120 2.53 -8.77 -10.16
CA ASN A 120 1.85 -10.05 -10.08
C ASN A 120 0.76 -10.19 -11.17
N ARG A 121 0.02 -9.11 -11.44
CA ARG A 121 -1.00 -9.07 -12.52
C ARG A 121 -0.36 -9.26 -13.88
N ALA A 122 0.73 -8.55 -14.19
CA ALA A 122 1.47 -8.75 -15.43
C ALA A 122 1.92 -10.21 -15.61
N ARG A 123 2.34 -10.88 -14.52
CA ARG A 123 2.68 -12.32 -14.57
C ARG A 123 1.46 -13.20 -14.81
N ILE A 124 0.30 -12.89 -14.23
CA ILE A 124 -0.96 -13.61 -14.51
C ILE A 124 -1.27 -13.52 -16.00
N ASP A 125 -1.17 -12.33 -16.59
CA ASP A 125 -1.48 -12.09 -18.01
C ASP A 125 -0.52 -12.91 -18.90
N ILE A 126 0.79 -12.82 -18.66
CA ILE A 126 1.81 -13.57 -19.41
C ILE A 126 1.57 -15.09 -19.34
N TYR A 127 1.30 -15.63 -18.14
CA TYR A 127 1.02 -17.07 -18.02
C TYR A 127 -0.33 -17.46 -18.61
N GLY A 128 -1.30 -16.54 -18.61
CA GLY A 128 -2.60 -16.70 -19.25
C GLY A 128 -2.46 -16.86 -20.75
N GLU A 129 -1.80 -15.89 -21.40
CA GLU A 129 -1.52 -15.93 -22.83
C GLU A 129 -0.73 -17.18 -23.23
N ARG A 130 0.28 -17.56 -22.43
CA ARG A 130 1.07 -18.77 -22.70
C ARG A 130 0.22 -20.04 -22.63
N ARG A 131 -0.73 -20.11 -21.69
CA ARG A 131 -1.66 -21.23 -21.58
C ARG A 131 -2.60 -21.27 -22.78
N ASP A 132 -3.15 -20.13 -23.18
CA ASP A 132 -4.10 -20.05 -24.28
C ASP A 132 -3.45 -20.40 -25.62
N LYS A 133 -2.23 -19.91 -25.88
CA LYS A 133 -1.41 -20.30 -27.05
C LYS A 133 -1.13 -21.81 -27.09
N LEU A 134 -0.83 -22.41 -25.94
CA LEU A 134 -0.57 -23.85 -25.86
C LEU A 134 -1.84 -24.67 -26.11
N CYS A 135 -2.98 -24.25 -25.54
CA CYS A 135 -4.27 -24.88 -25.81
C CYS A 135 -4.64 -24.81 -27.29
N LEU A 136 -4.44 -23.64 -27.93
CA LEU A 136 -4.68 -23.46 -29.35
C LEU A 136 -3.80 -24.40 -30.19
N ALA A 137 -2.50 -24.46 -29.92
CA ALA A 137 -1.58 -25.34 -30.64
C ALA A 137 -1.94 -26.83 -30.49
N ILE A 138 -2.39 -27.26 -29.31
CA ILE A 138 -2.87 -28.63 -29.09
C ILE A 138 -4.14 -28.89 -29.91
N ASN A 139 -5.09 -27.96 -29.93
CA ASN A 139 -6.33 -28.12 -30.69
C ASN A 139 -6.06 -28.19 -32.20
N THR A 140 -5.22 -27.29 -32.73
CA THR A 140 -4.82 -27.32 -34.15
C THR A 140 -4.13 -28.64 -34.50
N ALA A 141 -3.23 -29.15 -33.65
CA ALA A 141 -2.60 -30.44 -33.90
C ALA A 141 -3.57 -31.62 -33.88
N ILE A 142 -4.67 -31.54 -33.11
CA ILE A 142 -5.74 -32.55 -33.13
C ILE A 142 -6.57 -32.45 -34.41
N GLU A 143 -6.91 -31.23 -34.84
CA GLU A 143 -7.63 -30.97 -36.10
C GLU A 143 -6.83 -31.47 -37.30
N ASP A 144 -5.54 -31.12 -37.38
CA ASP A 144 -4.64 -31.57 -38.45
C ASP A 144 -4.53 -33.11 -38.51
N ALA A 145 -4.43 -33.77 -37.36
CA ALA A 145 -4.36 -35.24 -37.30
C ALA A 145 -5.67 -35.91 -37.76
N GLN A 146 -6.82 -35.30 -37.47
CA GLN A 146 -8.12 -35.79 -37.93
C GLN A 146 -8.30 -35.60 -39.44
N ASP A 147 -7.80 -34.49 -39.99
CA ASP A 147 -7.83 -34.21 -41.43
C ASP A 147 -6.93 -35.19 -42.21
N GLU A 148 -5.75 -35.51 -41.70
CA GLU A 148 -4.87 -36.53 -42.28
C GLU A 148 -5.55 -37.92 -42.30
N GLU A 149 -6.13 -38.36 -41.18
CA GLU A 149 -6.84 -39.64 -41.08
C GLU A 149 -8.07 -39.72 -42.02
N ALA A 150 -8.80 -38.61 -42.14
CA ALA A 150 -9.92 -38.49 -43.08
C ALA A 150 -9.47 -38.52 -44.54
N SER A 151 -8.29 -37.99 -44.87
CA SER A 151 -7.73 -37.99 -46.22
C SER A 151 -7.22 -39.39 -46.64
N GLU A 152 -6.63 -40.16 -45.72
CA GLU A 152 -6.19 -41.53 -45.97
C GLU A 152 -7.37 -42.48 -46.19
N SER A 153 -8.44 -42.30 -45.42
CA SER A 153 -9.69 -43.08 -45.53
C SER A 153 -10.45 -42.85 -46.85
N ARG A 154 -10.20 -41.72 -47.55
CA ARG A 154 -10.83 -41.39 -48.85
C ARG A 154 -10.00 -41.81 -50.06
N ARG A 155 -8.84 -42.45 -49.89
CA ARG A 155 -8.06 -42.96 -51.03
C ARG A 155 -8.87 -44.06 -51.75
N PRO A 156 -9.15 -43.93 -53.06
CA PRO A 156 -9.81 -44.99 -53.80
C PRO A 156 -8.95 -46.25 -53.72
N GLY A 157 -9.54 -47.37 -53.30
CA GLY A 157 -8.87 -48.67 -53.30
C GLY A 157 -8.32 -49.02 -54.70
N PRO A 158 -7.26 -49.84 -54.77
CA PRO A 158 -6.67 -50.22 -56.05
C PRO A 158 -7.75 -50.80 -56.95
N ARG A 159 -7.91 -50.23 -58.16
CA ARG A 159 -8.86 -50.75 -59.14
C ARG A 159 -8.45 -52.18 -59.51
N PRO A 160 -9.34 -53.18 -59.41
CA PRO A 160 -9.03 -54.51 -59.89
C PRO A 160 -8.85 -54.44 -61.41
N PHE A 161 -7.76 -55.04 -61.90
CA PHE A 161 -7.47 -55.23 -63.32
C PHE A 161 -8.40 -56.29 -63.92
#